data_AF-A0A6J1PA96-F1
#
_entry.id   AF-A0A6J1PA96-F1
#
_cell.length_a   1.000
_cell.length_b   1.000
_cell.length_c   1.000
_cell.angle_alpha   90.00
_cell.angle_beta   90.00
_cell.angle_gamma   90.00
#
_symmetry.space_group_name_H-M   'P 1'
#
loop_
_entity.id
_entity.type
_entity.pdbx_description
1 polymer ?
#
loop_
_entity_poly.entity_id
_entity_poly.type
_entity_poly.pdbx_seq_one_letter_code
_entity_poly.pdbx_strand_id
1 'polypeptide(L)'
;MQRTSSNASEGTFWTTIELLADRGRRRSANDIDDLTSIDSVETTRTTSALSFAHPHVRARLEKHMGSNLVRLTDKSYMNELEERIRAVNEENLNKRISSRVLDEMERLKRLILVGKTPLKECPPELFHHPVFVFWRMVNREVARASKKRADAYYRKLKASQKINQGADEETEAEALSEEGQQLTPEQLLAKCVAELEEIKQSDIEKGVRFNDEQFAVLKYEANDVKILKNLTTVEELYALADKIIGTKRL
;
A
#
# COMPACT_ATOMS: atom_id res chain seq x y z
N MET A 1 30.83 31.26 33.51
CA MET A 1 30.87 29.97 32.80
C MET A 1 29.67 29.90 31.88
N GLN A 2 29.84 30.23 30.60
CA GLN A 2 28.76 30.22 29.61
C GLN A 2 28.65 28.82 28.98
N ARG A 3 27.45 28.23 28.99
CA ARG A 3 27.13 26.99 28.30
C ARG A 3 26.70 27.34 26.87
N THR A 4 27.51 26.98 25.89
CA THR A 4 27.16 27.06 24.47
C THR A 4 26.19 25.95 24.13
N SER A 5 24.99 26.32 23.65
CA SER A 5 23.98 25.43 23.10
C SER A 5 24.38 24.98 21.70
N SER A 6 24.89 23.76 21.55
CA SER A 6 25.14 23.13 20.26
C SER A 6 23.86 22.46 19.74
N ASN A 7 22.96 23.25 19.15
CA ASN A 7 21.91 22.75 18.26
C ASN A 7 22.53 22.45 16.88
N ALA A 8 23.34 21.39 16.82
CA ALA A 8 23.86 20.87 15.56
C ALA A 8 22.96 19.72 15.07
N SER A 9 21.92 20.12 14.34
CA SER A 9 21.28 19.36 13.26
C SER A 9 20.95 17.87 13.49
N GLU A 10 19.82 17.56 14.13
CA GLU A 10 19.16 16.25 13.98
C GLU A 10 18.57 16.07 12.56
N GLY A 11 18.44 17.16 11.80
CA GLY A 11 18.01 17.13 10.40
C GLY A 11 19.03 16.51 9.44
N THR A 12 20.33 16.57 9.73
CA THR A 12 21.35 16.07 8.79
C THR A 12 21.44 14.54 8.78
N PHE A 13 21.10 13.86 9.88
CA PHE A 13 21.20 12.41 9.96
C PHE A 13 20.15 11.71 9.09
N TRP A 14 18.89 12.12 9.20
CA TRP A 14 17.80 11.59 8.36
C TRP A 14 17.97 11.99 6.89
N THR A 15 18.42 13.21 6.62
CA THR A 15 18.73 13.65 5.25
C THR A 15 19.87 12.84 4.64
N THR A 16 20.88 12.45 5.43
CA THR A 16 22.00 11.61 4.96
C THR A 16 21.58 10.17 4.72
N ILE A 17 20.68 9.61 5.54
CA ILE A 17 20.11 8.28 5.33
C ILE A 17 19.22 8.26 4.08
N GLU A 18 18.42 9.30 3.86
CA GLU A 18 17.58 9.46 2.67
C GLU A 18 18.45 9.61 1.40
N LEU A 19 19.53 10.40 1.46
CA LEU A 19 20.54 10.49 0.41
C LEU A 19 21.29 9.17 0.16
N LEU A 20 21.48 8.32 1.18
CA LEU A 20 22.08 6.98 1.03
C LEU A 20 21.09 5.97 0.44
N ALA A 21 19.80 6.08 0.79
CA ALA A 21 18.74 5.27 0.20
C ALA A 21 18.53 5.62 -1.28
N ASP A 22 18.68 6.89 -1.65
CA ASP A 22 18.62 7.35 -3.05
C ASP A 22 19.93 7.14 -3.84
N ARG A 23 21.10 7.14 -3.17
CA ARG A 23 22.38 6.78 -3.82
C ARG A 23 22.43 5.31 -4.26
N GLY A 24 21.60 4.44 -3.69
CA GLY A 24 21.43 3.06 -4.15
C GLY A 24 20.82 2.94 -5.56
N ARG A 25 20.23 4.02 -6.10
CA ARG A 25 19.68 4.09 -7.46
C ARG A 25 20.65 4.59 -8.53
N ARG A 26 21.88 4.96 -8.17
CA ARG A 26 22.93 5.35 -9.14
C ARG A 26 24.06 4.33 -9.16
N ARG A 27 23.76 3.14 -9.68
CA ARG A 27 24.80 2.24 -10.21
C ARG A 27 24.93 2.51 -11.72
N SER A 28 26.14 2.93 -12.11
CA SER A 28 26.74 3.05 -13.44
C SER A 28 25.80 3.14 -14.65
N ALA A 29 25.59 4.37 -15.11
CA ALA A 29 25.14 4.68 -16.47
C ALA A 29 26.34 4.79 -17.42
N ASN A 30 27.17 3.74 -17.51
CA ASN A 30 28.14 3.52 -18.59
C ASN A 30 28.22 2.00 -18.78
N ASP A 31 28.08 1.57 -20.04
CA ASP A 31 28.07 0.18 -20.55
C ASP A 31 26.70 -0.49 -20.70
N ILE A 32 25.73 0.19 -21.33
CA ILE A 32 24.66 -0.47 -22.10
C ILE A 32 24.43 0.36 -23.36
N ASP A 33 25.26 0.13 -24.38
CA ASP A 33 24.89 0.44 -25.75
C ASP A 33 23.79 -0.53 -26.20
N ASP A 34 22.80 0.05 -26.89
CA ASP A 34 21.82 -0.58 -27.76
C ASP A 34 20.95 -1.70 -27.19
N LEU A 35 19.70 -1.34 -26.84
CA LEU A 35 18.54 -1.91 -27.54
C LEU A 35 17.32 -1.01 -27.35
N THR A 36 16.95 -0.42 -28.48
CA THR A 36 15.86 0.50 -28.74
C THR A 36 14.49 -0.02 -28.32
N SER A 37 13.70 0.91 -27.79
CA SER A 37 12.24 0.98 -27.71
C SER A 37 11.46 -0.11 -28.44
N ILE A 38 10.71 -0.89 -27.66
CA ILE A 38 9.54 -1.60 -28.13
C ILE A 38 8.36 -0.96 -27.41
N ASP A 39 7.75 0.03 -28.04
CA ASP A 39 6.35 0.33 -27.81
C ASP A 39 5.59 -0.09 -29.08
N SER A 40 4.65 -1.00 -28.86
CA SER A 40 3.45 -1.27 -29.66
C SER A 40 3.58 -1.50 -31.17
N VAL A 41 3.18 -2.72 -31.56
CA VAL A 41 2.35 -3.11 -32.73
C VAL A 41 2.91 -4.34 -33.46
N GLU A 42 2.06 -5.35 -33.51
CA GLU A 42 2.02 -6.48 -34.45
C GLU A 42 3.09 -7.58 -34.39
N THR A 43 2.66 -8.68 -33.76
CA THR A 43 2.88 -10.08 -34.15
C THR A 43 3.33 -10.26 -35.61
N THR A 44 4.64 -10.33 -35.82
CA THR A 44 5.20 -11.12 -36.92
C THR A 44 6.25 -12.05 -36.34
N ARG A 45 6.04 -13.36 -36.53
CA ARG A 45 7.04 -14.39 -36.29
C ARG A 45 8.17 -14.17 -37.30
N THR A 46 9.08 -13.25 -37.01
CA THR A 46 10.38 -13.21 -37.69
C THR A 46 11.17 -14.39 -37.17
N THR A 47 11.23 -15.46 -37.95
CA THR A 47 12.29 -16.46 -37.85
C THR A 47 13.61 -15.73 -38.02
N SER A 48 14.17 -15.24 -36.92
CA SER A 48 15.49 -14.62 -36.91
C SER A 48 16.45 -15.63 -37.50
N ALA A 49 16.94 -15.33 -38.70
CA ALA A 49 18.04 -16.04 -39.32
C ALA A 49 19.27 -15.84 -38.42
N LEU A 50 19.35 -16.64 -37.35
CA LEU A 50 20.55 -16.82 -36.56
C LEU A 50 21.52 -17.56 -37.47
N SER A 51 22.18 -16.80 -38.33
CA SER A 51 23.28 -17.30 -39.12
C SER A 51 24.27 -17.92 -38.13
N PHE A 52 24.59 -19.20 -38.30
CA PHE A 52 25.64 -19.89 -37.54
C PHE A 52 27.00 -19.17 -37.63
N ALA A 53 27.12 -18.18 -38.52
CA ALA A 53 28.26 -17.26 -38.61
C ALA A 53 28.30 -16.18 -37.52
N HIS A 54 27.25 -15.99 -36.71
CA HIS A 54 27.28 -14.97 -35.65
C HIS A 54 28.35 -15.33 -34.60
N PRO A 55 29.34 -14.46 -34.31
CA PRO A 55 30.50 -14.79 -33.47
C PRO A 55 30.12 -15.31 -32.08
N HIS A 56 29.10 -14.73 -31.44
CA HIS A 56 28.60 -15.20 -30.14
C HIS A 56 27.97 -16.59 -30.18
N VAL A 57 27.24 -16.93 -31.25
CA VAL A 57 26.62 -18.25 -31.41
C VAL A 57 27.70 -19.29 -31.69
N ARG A 58 28.66 -18.96 -32.56
CA ARG A 58 29.82 -19.79 -32.85
C ARG A 58 30.67 -20.04 -31.61
N ALA A 59 31.05 -19.00 -30.86
CA ALA A 59 31.84 -19.13 -29.64
C ALA A 59 31.11 -19.97 -28.57
N ARG A 60 29.78 -19.84 -28.48
CA ARG A 60 28.98 -20.66 -27.56
C ARG A 60 28.94 -22.13 -27.98
N LEU A 61 28.79 -22.41 -29.28
CA LEU A 61 28.86 -23.77 -29.82
C LEU A 61 30.25 -24.37 -29.62
N GLU A 62 31.32 -23.65 -29.96
CA GLU A 62 32.71 -24.07 -29.72
C GLU A 62 32.97 -24.34 -28.23
N LYS A 63 32.41 -23.52 -27.32
CA LYS A 63 32.48 -23.76 -25.87
C LYS A 63 31.79 -25.07 -25.45
N HIS A 64 30.64 -25.41 -26.02
CA HIS A 64 29.96 -26.67 -25.74
C HIS A 64 30.68 -27.88 -26.36
N MET A 65 31.25 -27.71 -27.55
CA MET A 65 31.95 -28.76 -28.29
C MET A 65 33.38 -29.00 -27.77
N GLY A 66 34.03 -27.99 -27.19
CA GLY A 66 35.41 -28.04 -26.72
C GLY A 66 36.45 -28.00 -27.85
N SER A 67 36.00 -28.06 -29.11
CA SER A 67 36.83 -27.97 -30.30
C SER A 67 36.03 -27.42 -31.47
N ASN A 68 36.74 -27.03 -32.54
CA ASN A 68 36.14 -26.51 -33.77
C ASN A 68 35.68 -27.62 -34.73
N LEU A 69 35.87 -28.90 -34.37
CA LEU A 69 35.60 -30.05 -35.21
C LEU A 69 34.63 -31.02 -34.52
N VAL A 70 33.55 -31.39 -35.20
CA VAL A 70 32.52 -32.29 -34.65
C VAL A 70 32.61 -33.64 -35.34
N ARG A 71 32.84 -34.71 -34.56
CA ARG A 71 32.82 -36.11 -35.05
C ARG A 71 31.39 -36.67 -35.03
N LEU A 72 30.61 -36.40 -36.08
CA LEU A 72 29.21 -36.84 -36.17
C LEU A 72 29.02 -38.36 -36.28
N THR A 73 30.01 -39.06 -36.82
CA THR A 73 29.97 -40.52 -37.05
C THR A 73 30.33 -41.33 -35.80
N ASP A 74 30.81 -40.67 -34.75
CA ASP A 74 31.31 -41.31 -33.55
C ASP A 74 30.28 -41.24 -32.42
N LYS A 75 29.73 -42.39 -32.04
CA LYS A 75 28.65 -42.48 -31.05
C LYS A 75 29.12 -42.06 -29.65
N SER A 76 30.36 -42.37 -29.26
CA SER A 76 30.87 -41.98 -27.93
C SER A 76 31.00 -40.47 -27.83
N TYR A 77 31.59 -39.84 -28.85
CA TYR A 77 31.72 -38.39 -28.93
C TYR A 77 30.36 -37.69 -28.88
N MET A 78 29.37 -38.16 -29.64
CA MET A 78 28.04 -37.56 -29.66
C MET A 78 27.33 -37.66 -28.31
N ASN A 79 27.45 -38.80 -27.61
CA ASN A 79 26.88 -38.99 -26.28
C ASN A 79 27.54 -38.06 -25.23
N GLU A 80 28.88 -37.97 -25.22
CA GLU A 80 29.62 -37.07 -24.32
C GLU A 80 29.29 -35.61 -24.59
N LEU A 81 29.13 -35.23 -25.86
CA LEU A 81 28.74 -33.88 -26.25
C LEU A 81 27.32 -33.54 -25.77
N GLU A 82 26.37 -34.47 -25.90
CA GLU A 82 25.02 -34.31 -25.39
C GLU A 82 25.02 -34.11 -23.87
N GLU A 83 25.74 -34.98 -23.14
CA GLU A 83 25.86 -34.91 -21.69
C GLU A 83 26.47 -33.58 -21.24
N ARG A 84 27.50 -33.10 -21.95
CA ARG A 84 28.13 -31.81 -21.65
C ARG A 84 27.19 -30.62 -21.92
N ILE A 85 26.42 -30.65 -23.01
CA ILE A 85 25.42 -29.61 -23.29
C ILE A 85 24.36 -29.60 -22.19
N ARG A 86 23.87 -30.78 -21.78
CA ARG A 86 22.88 -30.92 -20.71
C ARG A 86 23.42 -30.39 -19.38
N ALA A 87 24.62 -30.79 -18.98
CA ALA A 87 25.26 -30.36 -17.74
C ALA A 87 25.46 -28.83 -17.70
N VAL A 88 25.95 -28.22 -18.77
CA VAL A 88 26.13 -26.75 -18.83
C VAL A 88 24.78 -26.02 -18.77
N ASN A 89 23.73 -26.57 -19.39
CA ASN A 89 22.40 -25.97 -19.31
C ASN A 89 21.84 -26.06 -17.87
N GLU A 90 21.94 -27.21 -17.24
CA GLU A 90 21.56 -27.43 -15.84
C GLU A 90 22.34 -26.52 -14.89
N GLU A 91 23.66 -26.37 -15.09
CA GLU A 91 24.49 -25.47 -14.29
C GLU A 91 24.05 -24.01 -14.44
N ASN A 92 23.77 -23.56 -15.66
CA ASN A 92 23.27 -22.19 -15.90
C ASN A 92 21.89 -21.96 -15.28
N LEU A 93 21.00 -22.96 -15.33
CA LEU A 93 19.70 -22.91 -14.66
C LEU A 93 19.89 -22.83 -13.14
N ASN A 94 20.72 -23.69 -12.56
CA ASN A 94 21.02 -23.70 -11.13
C ASN A 94 21.63 -22.37 -10.67
N LYS A 95 22.57 -21.80 -11.43
CA LYS A 95 23.11 -20.45 -11.17
C LYS A 95 22.02 -19.38 -11.12
N ARG A 96 21.08 -19.41 -12.07
CA ARG A 96 19.94 -18.48 -12.11
C ARG A 96 18.99 -18.68 -10.93
N ILE A 97 18.72 -19.93 -10.56
CA ILE A 97 17.89 -20.27 -9.40
C ILE A 97 18.56 -19.77 -8.12
N SER A 98 19.84 -20.10 -7.89
CA SER A 98 20.59 -19.66 -6.71
C SER A 98 20.69 -18.14 -6.61
N SER A 99 20.91 -17.45 -7.73
CA SER A 99 20.89 -15.98 -7.76
C SER A 99 19.53 -15.43 -7.33
N ARG A 100 18.44 -15.97 -7.88
CA ARG A 100 17.08 -15.55 -7.49
C ARG A 100 16.77 -15.84 -6.03
N VAL A 101 17.22 -16.98 -5.50
CA VAL A 101 17.04 -17.32 -4.07
C VAL A 101 17.77 -16.32 -3.18
N LEU A 102 19.00 -15.93 -3.54
CA LEU A 102 19.75 -14.91 -2.81
C LEU A 102 19.06 -13.54 -2.86
N ASP A 103 18.58 -13.13 -4.04
CA ASP A 103 17.87 -11.86 -4.21
C ASP A 103 16.58 -11.83 -3.37
N GLU A 104 15.79 -12.92 -3.38
CA GLU A 104 14.59 -13.03 -2.54
C GLU A 104 14.93 -13.04 -1.04
N MET A 105 16.01 -13.71 -0.65
CA MET A 105 16.47 -13.72 0.74
C MET A 105 16.89 -12.32 1.21
N GLU A 106 17.58 -11.56 0.35
CA GLU A 106 17.95 -10.17 0.64
C GLU A 106 16.70 -9.27 0.69
N ARG A 107 15.75 -9.45 -0.23
CA ARG A 107 14.47 -8.74 -0.23
C ARG A 107 13.72 -8.98 1.08
N LEU A 108 13.64 -10.24 1.53
CA LEU A 108 13.02 -10.60 2.81
C LEU A 108 13.75 -9.96 3.98
N LYS A 109 15.08 -10.03 4.05
CA LYS A 109 15.88 -9.38 5.10
C LYS A 109 15.58 -7.87 5.17
N ARG A 110 15.51 -7.19 4.03
CA ARG A 110 15.14 -5.77 3.94
C ARG A 110 13.72 -5.53 4.45
N LEU A 111 12.76 -6.37 4.05
CA LEU A 111 11.36 -6.24 4.45
C LEU A 111 11.17 -6.39 5.97
N ILE A 112 11.89 -7.32 6.60
CA ILE A 112 11.86 -7.54 8.05
C ILE A 112 12.53 -6.36 8.78
N LEU A 113 13.67 -5.85 8.28
CA LEU A 113 14.33 -4.67 8.87
C LEU A 113 13.47 -3.40 8.80
N VAL A 114 12.75 -3.22 7.68
CA VAL A 114 11.80 -2.10 7.50
C VAL A 114 10.53 -2.31 8.35
N GLY A 115 10.24 -3.54 8.79
CA GLY A 115 9.10 -3.86 9.65
C GLY A 115 7.77 -4.03 8.92
N LYS A 116 7.80 -4.27 7.60
CA LYS A 116 6.59 -4.49 6.79
C LYS A 116 6.06 -5.92 6.88
N THR A 117 6.93 -6.88 7.19
CA THR A 117 6.53 -8.27 7.48
C THR A 117 6.29 -8.44 8.98
N PRO A 118 5.14 -8.99 9.40
CA PRO A 118 4.86 -9.23 10.80
C PRO A 118 5.82 -10.28 11.38
N LEU A 119 6.34 -10.04 12.59
CA LEU A 119 7.31 -10.91 13.27
C LEU A 119 6.83 -12.36 13.51
N LYS A 120 5.58 -12.69 13.22
CA LYS A 120 5.01 -14.04 13.35
C LYS A 120 5.53 -15.03 12.30
N GLU A 121 5.99 -14.52 11.15
CA GLU A 121 6.52 -15.33 10.04
C GLU A 121 8.06 -15.40 10.06
N CYS A 122 8.69 -14.79 11.07
CA CYS A 122 10.14 -14.78 11.19
C CYS A 122 10.63 -16.11 11.77
N PRO A 123 11.65 -16.75 11.17
CA PRO A 123 12.26 -17.96 11.75
C PRO A 123 12.70 -17.74 13.21
N PRO A 124 12.52 -18.72 14.10
CA PRO A 124 12.81 -18.58 15.54
C PRO A 124 14.29 -18.25 15.82
N GLU A 125 15.19 -18.63 14.92
CA GLU A 125 16.63 -18.32 14.97
C GLU A 125 16.90 -16.82 14.84
N LEU A 126 16.08 -16.09 14.07
CA LEU A 126 16.25 -14.66 13.84
C LEU A 126 15.68 -13.80 14.97
N PHE A 127 14.90 -14.39 15.88
CA PHE A 127 14.27 -13.70 17.02
C PHE A 127 15.28 -13.20 18.05
N HIS A 128 16.36 -13.95 18.26
CA HIS A 128 17.42 -13.62 19.23
C HIS A 128 18.57 -12.83 18.61
N HIS A 129 18.53 -12.61 17.30
CA HIS A 129 19.59 -11.89 16.62
C HIS A 129 19.64 -10.43 17.12
N PRO A 130 20.83 -9.90 17.48
CA PRO A 130 20.97 -8.64 18.22
C PRO A 130 20.32 -7.44 17.50
N VAL A 131 20.37 -7.42 16.16
CA VAL A 131 19.71 -6.38 15.36
C VAL A 131 18.19 -6.34 15.57
N PHE A 132 17.53 -7.50 15.67
CA PHE A 132 16.08 -7.57 15.88
C PHE A 132 15.70 -7.28 17.33
N VAL A 133 16.54 -7.68 18.29
CA VAL A 133 16.37 -7.33 19.70
C VAL A 133 16.43 -5.81 19.88
N PHE A 134 17.46 -5.17 19.32
CA PHE A 134 17.63 -3.71 19.39
C PHE A 134 16.49 -2.98 18.68
N TRP A 135 16.15 -3.38 17.45
CA TRP A 135 15.04 -2.80 16.69
C TRP A 135 13.72 -2.88 17.46
N ARG A 136 13.42 -4.02 18.09
CA ARG A 136 12.21 -4.19 18.91
C ARG A 136 12.24 -3.31 20.15
N MET A 137 13.39 -3.18 20.81
CA MET A 137 13.54 -2.28 21.96
C MET A 137 13.29 -0.83 21.57
N VAL A 138 13.91 -0.37 20.48
CA VAL A 138 13.73 1.01 19.96
C VAL A 138 12.28 1.24 19.54
N ASN A 139 11.69 0.35 18.74
CA ASN A 139 10.29 0.49 18.33
C ASN A 139 9.31 0.47 19.50
N ARG A 140 9.58 -0.33 20.53
CA ARG A 140 8.78 -0.32 21.76
C ARG A 140 8.85 1.03 22.45
N GLU A 141 10.03 1.65 22.48
CA GLU A 141 10.21 2.95 23.13
C GLU A 141 9.61 4.09 22.30
N VAL A 142 9.75 4.06 20.98
CA VAL A 142 9.08 4.99 20.06
C VAL A 142 7.56 4.90 20.20
N ALA A 143 7.00 3.68 20.26
CA ALA A 143 5.57 3.48 20.46
C ALA A 143 5.09 4.01 21.82
N ARG A 144 5.87 3.81 22.89
CA ARG A 144 5.56 4.39 24.21
C ARG A 144 5.60 5.91 24.20
N ALA A 145 6.63 6.50 23.59
CA ALA A 145 6.76 7.96 23.47
C ALA A 145 5.62 8.56 22.64
N SER A 146 5.27 7.91 21.52
CA SER A 146 4.14 8.29 20.67
C SER A 146 2.82 8.22 21.43
N LYS A 147 2.55 7.12 22.15
CA LYS A 147 1.36 6.99 23.00
C LYS A 147 1.30 8.08 24.07
N LYS A 148 2.40 8.33 24.79
CA LYS A 148 2.47 9.41 25.79
C LYS A 148 2.16 10.78 25.17
N ARG A 149 2.67 11.05 23.97
CA ARG A 149 2.40 12.30 23.24
C ARG A 149 0.93 12.41 22.83
N ALA A 150 0.36 11.34 22.29
CA ALA A 150 -1.06 11.28 21.95
C ALA A 150 -1.95 11.47 23.19
N ASP A 151 -1.65 10.78 24.29
CA ASP A 151 -2.40 10.91 25.55
C ASP A 151 -2.30 12.34 26.12
N ALA A 152 -1.11 12.96 26.06
CA ALA A 152 -0.92 14.35 26.47
C ALA A 152 -1.70 15.32 25.57
N TYR A 153 -1.73 15.08 24.26
CA TYR A 153 -2.53 15.85 23.32
C TYR A 153 -4.02 15.72 23.61
N TYR A 154 -4.53 14.49 23.79
CA TYR A 154 -5.93 14.24 24.15
C TYR A 154 -6.32 14.88 25.48
N ARG A 155 -5.43 14.88 26.47
CA ARG A 155 -5.67 15.58 27.75
C ARG A 155 -5.81 17.09 27.57
N LYS A 156 -4.93 17.71 26.76
CA LYS A 156 -5.02 19.14 26.44
C LYS A 156 -6.30 19.47 25.67
N LEU A 157 -6.68 18.63 24.70
CA LEU A 157 -7.90 18.79 23.93
C LEU A 157 -9.15 18.74 24.83
N LYS A 158 -9.22 17.74 25.72
CA LYS A 158 -10.31 17.64 26.71
C LYS A 158 -10.33 18.80 27.69
N ALA A 159 -9.17 19.30 28.11
CA ALA A 159 -9.09 20.48 28.98
C ALA A 159 -9.60 21.73 28.26
N SER A 160 -9.23 21.95 27.00
CA SER A 160 -9.73 23.05 26.18
C SER A 160 -11.24 22.95 25.92
N GLN A 161 -11.76 21.76 25.66
CA GLN A 161 -13.21 21.55 25.53
C GLN A 161 -13.95 21.87 26.82
N LYS A 162 -13.43 21.45 27.98
CA LYS A 162 -14.02 21.81 29.28
C LYS A 162 -13.95 23.30 29.57
N ILE A 163 -12.88 23.99 29.18
CA ILE A 163 -12.78 25.44 29.35
C ILE A 163 -13.75 26.17 28.43
N ASN A 164 -13.92 25.73 27.18
CA ASN A 164 -14.90 26.33 26.27
C ASN A 164 -16.33 26.04 26.73
N GLN A 165 -16.63 24.82 27.18
CA GLN A 165 -17.94 24.48 27.77
C GLN A 165 -18.19 25.25 29.07
N GLY A 166 -17.18 25.46 29.91
CA GLY A 166 -17.28 26.27 31.12
C GLY A 166 -17.41 27.77 30.83
N ALA A 167 -16.80 28.27 29.75
CA ALA A 167 -16.95 29.65 29.30
C ALA A 167 -18.31 29.90 28.65
N ASP A 168 -18.85 28.93 27.91
CA ASP A 168 -20.23 28.96 27.42
C ASP A 168 -21.21 28.83 28.59
N GLU A 169 -20.96 27.99 29.61
CA GLU A 169 -21.76 27.92 30.84
C GLU A 169 -21.65 29.17 31.73
N GLU A 170 -20.52 29.87 31.79
CA GLU A 170 -20.38 31.15 32.52
C GLU A 170 -21.05 32.31 31.75
N THR A 171 -20.97 32.31 30.42
CA THR A 171 -21.68 33.29 29.56
C THR A 171 -23.18 33.02 29.54
N GLU A 172 -23.59 31.75 29.57
CA GLU A 172 -24.99 31.34 29.76
C GLU A 172 -25.45 31.53 31.20
N ALA A 173 -24.61 31.43 32.23
CA ALA A 173 -25.01 31.67 33.64
C ALA A 173 -25.32 33.16 33.91
N GLU A 174 -24.62 34.08 33.25
CA GLU A 174 -25.01 35.50 33.25
C GLU A 174 -26.30 35.77 32.46
N ALA A 175 -26.65 34.93 31.47
CA ALA A 175 -27.91 35.01 30.72
C ALA A 175 -29.08 34.19 31.33
N LEU A 176 -28.80 33.16 32.12
CA LEU A 176 -29.77 32.21 32.72
C LEU A 176 -30.20 32.61 34.12
N SER A 177 -29.61 33.65 34.72
CA SER A 177 -30.10 34.17 36.00
C SER A 177 -31.51 34.79 35.89
N GLU A 178 -32.07 34.96 34.69
CA GLU A 178 -33.43 35.49 34.49
C GLU A 178 -34.51 34.46 34.12
N GLU A 179 -34.20 33.22 33.73
CA GLU A 179 -35.25 32.26 33.32
C GLU A 179 -35.11 30.87 33.96
N GLY A 180 -35.22 30.84 35.28
CA GLY A 180 -35.51 29.62 36.04
C GLY A 180 -36.97 29.17 35.87
N GLN A 181 -37.38 28.80 34.67
CA GLN A 181 -38.63 28.04 34.44
C GLN A 181 -38.29 26.65 33.92
N GLN A 182 -38.62 25.65 34.73
CA GLN A 182 -38.41 24.24 34.45
C GLN A 182 -39.34 23.82 33.30
N LEU A 183 -38.83 23.90 32.06
CA LEU A 183 -39.54 23.50 30.84
C LEU A 183 -39.96 22.04 30.92
N THR A 184 -41.20 21.75 30.49
CA THR A 184 -41.73 20.38 30.48
C THR A 184 -40.98 19.52 29.45
N PRO A 185 -40.96 18.18 29.59
CA PRO A 185 -40.20 17.30 28.69
C PRO A 185 -40.57 17.44 27.21
N GLU A 186 -41.83 17.79 26.90
CA GLU A 186 -42.28 18.06 25.53
C GLU A 186 -41.67 19.35 24.96
N GLN A 187 -41.51 20.39 25.78
CA GLN A 187 -40.90 21.65 25.36
C GLN A 187 -39.38 21.52 25.18
N LEU A 188 -38.73 20.66 25.96
CA LEU A 188 -37.32 20.30 25.75
C LEU A 188 -37.13 19.53 24.44
N LEU A 189 -38.01 18.56 24.14
CA LEU A 189 -37.99 17.87 22.85
C LEU A 189 -38.19 18.83 21.68
N ALA A 190 -39.13 19.78 21.80
CA ALA A 190 -39.35 20.79 20.78
C ALA A 190 -38.13 21.70 20.57
N LYS A 191 -37.46 22.13 21.65
CA LYS A 191 -36.20 22.89 21.57
C LYS A 191 -35.09 22.09 20.91
N CYS A 192 -34.88 20.83 21.31
CA CYS A 192 -33.87 19.95 20.70
C CYS A 192 -34.11 19.73 19.20
N VAL A 193 -35.37 19.58 18.79
CA VAL A 193 -35.71 19.43 17.36
C VAL A 193 -35.43 20.73 16.59
N ALA A 194 -35.79 21.88 17.15
CA ALA A 194 -35.51 23.18 16.53
C ALA A 194 -34.01 23.45 16.40
N GLU A 195 -33.22 23.14 17.43
CA GLU A 195 -31.76 23.27 17.42
C GLU A 195 -31.11 22.35 16.38
N LEU A 196 -31.62 21.12 16.24
CA LEU A 196 -31.18 20.20 15.18
C LEU A 196 -31.53 20.70 13.77
N GLU A 197 -32.66 21.39 13.60
CA GLU A 197 -33.05 21.99 12.32
C GLU A 197 -32.17 23.19 11.97
N GLU A 198 -31.83 24.01 12.95
CA GLU A 198 -30.92 25.14 12.79
C GLU A 198 -29.50 24.69 12.43
N ILE A 199 -29.00 23.64 13.08
CA ILE A 199 -27.72 23.01 12.73
C ILE A 199 -27.74 22.50 11.28
N LYS A 200 -28.82 21.80 10.88
CA LYS A 200 -28.97 21.31 9.49
C LYS A 200 -28.95 22.45 8.49
N GLN A 201 -29.66 23.55 8.76
CA GLN A 201 -29.67 24.73 7.88
C GLN A 201 -28.27 25.36 7.81
N SER A 202 -27.59 25.51 8.94
CA SER A 202 -26.24 26.06 8.98
C SER A 202 -25.22 25.19 8.24
N ASP A 203 -25.36 23.86 8.28
CA ASP A 203 -24.50 22.92 7.57
C ASP A 203 -24.77 22.91 6.05
N ILE A 204 -26.02 23.19 5.64
CA ILE A 204 -26.38 23.40 4.23
C ILE A 204 -25.77 24.71 3.72
N GLU A 205 -25.87 25.80 4.47
CA GLU A 205 -25.28 27.10 4.11
C GLU A 205 -23.75 27.06 4.05
N LYS A 206 -23.11 26.32 4.97
CA LYS A 206 -21.65 26.09 4.97
C LYS A 206 -21.20 25.12 3.86
N GLY A 207 -22.12 24.53 3.09
CA GLY A 207 -21.82 23.59 2.02
C GLY A 207 -21.28 22.24 2.48
N VAL A 208 -21.44 21.91 3.78
CA VAL A 208 -21.01 20.65 4.38
C VAL A 208 -22.08 19.57 4.20
N ARG A 209 -23.34 19.97 4.03
CA ARG A 209 -24.50 19.10 3.79
C ARG A 209 -25.27 19.54 2.53
N PHE A 210 -25.74 18.58 1.74
CA PHE A 210 -26.64 18.85 0.61
C PHE A 210 -28.07 19.05 1.09
N ASN A 211 -28.87 19.84 0.36
CA ASN A 211 -30.31 19.90 0.62
C ASN A 211 -30.95 18.52 0.39
N ASP A 212 -32.01 18.18 1.11
CA ASP A 212 -32.61 16.84 1.05
C ASP A 212 -33.08 16.49 -0.38
N GLU A 213 -33.52 17.49 -1.15
CA GLU A 213 -33.85 17.37 -2.57
C GLU A 213 -32.62 17.09 -3.45
N GLN A 214 -31.50 17.77 -3.19
CA GLN A 214 -30.23 17.55 -3.88
C GLN A 214 -29.65 16.18 -3.55
N PHE A 215 -29.77 15.75 -2.29
CA PHE A 215 -29.36 14.43 -1.83
C PHE A 215 -30.18 13.31 -2.49
N ALA A 216 -31.50 13.52 -2.65
CA ALA A 216 -32.36 12.58 -3.36
C ALA A 216 -31.99 12.40 -4.84
N VAL A 217 -31.50 13.47 -5.50
CA VAL A 217 -30.98 13.42 -6.87
C VAL A 217 -29.58 12.78 -6.92
N LEU A 218 -28.73 13.06 -5.92
CA LEU A 218 -27.37 12.53 -5.84
C LEU A 218 -27.34 11.02 -5.55
N LYS A 219 -28.36 10.50 -4.87
CA LYS A 219 -28.54 9.07 -4.66
C LYS A 219 -28.93 8.41 -5.99
N TYR A 220 -27.93 7.94 -6.72
CA TYR A 220 -28.13 7.12 -7.91
C TYR A 220 -28.86 5.82 -7.53
N GLU A 221 -30.18 5.83 -7.68
CA GLU A 221 -30.98 4.62 -7.71
C GLU A 221 -31.04 4.12 -9.16
N ALA A 222 -30.64 2.87 -9.39
CA ALA A 222 -30.74 2.23 -10.70
C ALA A 222 -32.21 2.24 -11.17
N ASN A 223 -32.45 2.43 -12.47
CA ASN A 223 -33.80 2.57 -13.01
C ASN A 223 -34.68 1.36 -12.66
N ASP A 224 -34.09 0.16 -12.65
CA ASP A 224 -34.75 -1.09 -12.27
C ASP A 224 -35.24 -1.07 -10.80
N VAL A 225 -34.49 -0.44 -9.89
CA VAL A 225 -34.87 -0.31 -8.46
C VAL A 225 -36.02 0.68 -8.29
N LYS A 226 -36.09 1.73 -9.12
CA LYS A 226 -37.23 2.67 -9.12
C LYS A 226 -38.50 1.99 -9.63
N ILE A 227 -38.38 1.17 -10.67
CA ILE A 227 -39.49 0.39 -11.21
C ILE A 227 -39.97 -0.62 -10.15
N LEU A 228 -39.06 -1.31 -9.47
CA LEU A 228 -39.41 -2.27 -8.40
C LEU A 228 -40.27 -1.66 -7.29
N LYS A 229 -39.98 -0.42 -6.87
CA LYS A 229 -40.76 0.28 -5.83
C LYS A 229 -42.17 0.69 -6.27
N ASN A 230 -42.39 0.82 -7.57
CA ASN A 230 -43.67 1.28 -8.14
C ASN A 230 -44.56 0.12 -8.62
N LEU A 231 -44.05 -1.11 -8.68
CA LEU A 231 -44.83 -2.29 -9.06
C LEU A 231 -45.73 -2.75 -7.92
N THR A 232 -47.02 -2.92 -8.21
CA THR A 232 -48.05 -3.38 -7.27
C THR A 232 -48.37 -4.87 -7.43
N THR A 233 -47.91 -5.47 -8.52
CA THR A 233 -48.10 -6.88 -8.90
C THR A 233 -46.98 -7.74 -8.35
N VAL A 234 -47.35 -8.78 -7.58
CA VAL A 234 -46.39 -9.62 -6.83
C VAL A 234 -45.46 -10.41 -7.76
N GLU A 235 -45.98 -10.96 -8.86
CA GLU A 235 -45.21 -11.80 -9.80
C GLU A 235 -44.15 -10.99 -10.56
N GLU A 236 -44.49 -9.78 -11.00
CA GLU A 236 -43.56 -8.89 -11.73
C GLU A 236 -42.50 -8.31 -10.81
N LEU A 237 -42.83 -8.06 -9.54
CA LEU A 237 -41.89 -7.65 -8.51
C LEU A 237 -40.81 -8.71 -8.31
N TYR A 238 -41.18 -9.98 -8.12
CA TYR A 238 -40.21 -11.06 -7.93
C TYR A 238 -39.35 -11.29 -9.18
N ALA A 239 -39.93 -11.24 -10.38
CA ALA A 239 -39.16 -11.38 -11.62
C ALA A 239 -38.11 -10.27 -11.81
N LEU A 240 -38.47 -9.02 -11.46
CA LEU A 240 -37.57 -7.88 -11.57
C LEU A 240 -36.53 -7.86 -10.44
N ALA A 241 -36.90 -8.29 -9.22
CA ALA A 241 -35.97 -8.48 -8.11
C ALA A 241 -34.91 -9.55 -8.42
N ASP A 242 -35.31 -10.68 -9.01
CA ASP A 242 -34.40 -11.74 -9.44
C ASP A 242 -33.42 -11.24 -10.52
N LYS A 243 -33.87 -10.34 -11.40
CA LYS A 243 -33.02 -9.69 -12.41
C LYS A 243 -32.02 -8.71 -11.80
N ILE A 244 -32.39 -7.95 -10.78
CA ILE A 244 -31.51 -6.98 -10.10
C ILE A 244 -30.45 -7.68 -9.24
N ILE A 245 -30.87 -8.67 -8.44
CA ILE A 245 -30.00 -9.36 -7.49
C ILE A 245 -29.10 -10.37 -8.22
N GLY A 246 -29.53 -10.83 -9.41
CA GLY A 246 -28.91 -11.92 -10.14
C GLY A 246 -29.20 -13.24 -9.45
N THR A 247 -29.41 -14.29 -10.23
CA THR A 247 -29.65 -15.64 -9.72
C THR A 247 -28.40 -16.22 -9.04
N LYS A 248 -28.07 -15.77 -7.83
CA LYS A 248 -27.37 -16.61 -6.86
C LYS A 248 -28.38 -17.56 -6.23
N ARG A 249 -28.85 -18.51 -7.04
CA ARG A 249 -29.35 -19.77 -6.51
C ARG A 249 -28.12 -20.64 -6.24
N LEU A 250 -27.98 -21.07 -4.98
CA LEU A 250 -27.22 -22.26 -4.61
C LEU A 250 -27.65 -23.45 -5.47
#